data_AF-A0AA94ITE2-F1
#
_entry.id   AF-A0AA94ITE2-F1
#
_cell.length_a   1.000
_cell.length_b   1.000
_cell.length_c   1.000
_cell.angle_alpha   90.00
_cell.angle_beta   90.00
_cell.angle_gamma   90.00
#
_symmetry.space_group_name_H-M   'P 1'
#
loop_
_entity.id
_entity.type
_entity.pdbx_description
1 polymer ?
#
loop_
_entity_poly.entity_id
_entity_poly.type
_entity_poly.pdbx_seq_one_letter_code
_entity_poly.pdbx_strand_id
1 'polypeptide(L)'
;MKQLTKVESIVYLLGGITMVAGAGLYAFLLIQPIACWLMLVGAILFALMQSRQRYLGTVLAIRRLRKIMSLAGWGFILAGIFMVEDAYHFLRPIFTGSLDGYSSYVSIFHHNWVILLLISAVIEMYTTHRISYELKRESSSTNT
;
A
#
# COMPACT_ATOMS: atom_id res chain seq x y z
N MET A 1 -15.62 2.06 15.02
CA MET A 1 -14.38 1.29 14.72
C MET A 1 -13.63 1.07 16.02
N LYS A 2 -12.92 -0.05 16.21
CA LYS A 2 -11.96 -0.13 17.33
C LYS A 2 -10.95 0.99 17.10
N GLN A 3 -10.99 2.01 17.95
CA GLN A 3 -10.06 3.13 17.82
C GLN A 3 -8.66 2.61 18.10
N LEU A 4 -7.70 3.03 17.28
CA LEU A 4 -6.30 2.77 17.56
C LEU A 4 -5.93 3.46 18.84
N THR A 5 -5.12 2.80 19.64
CA THR A 5 -4.41 3.48 20.72
C THR A 5 -3.59 4.62 20.12
N LYS A 6 -3.31 5.67 20.90
CA LYS A 6 -2.53 6.82 20.42
C LYS A 6 -1.20 6.38 19.79
N VAL A 7 -0.57 5.35 20.37
CA VAL A 7 0.68 4.77 19.85
C VAL A 7 0.49 4.11 18.49
N GLU A 8 -0.51 3.24 18.33
CA GLU A 8 -0.78 2.61 17.03
C GLU A 8 -1.12 3.64 15.95
N SER A 9 -1.84 4.71 16.30
CA SER A 9 -2.18 5.80 15.37
C SER A 9 -0.93 6.56 14.91
N ILE A 10 0.00 6.83 15.82
CA ILE A 10 1.29 7.45 15.49
C ILE A 10 2.10 6.52 14.57
N VAL A 11 2.14 5.22 14.86
CA VAL A 11 2.86 4.25 14.02
C VAL A 11 2.21 4.12 12.64
N TYR A 12 0.88 4.16 12.55
CA TYR A 12 0.17 4.18 11.27
C TYR A 12 0.56 5.39 10.42
N LEU A 13 0.60 6.58 11.04
CA LEU A 13 0.93 7.82 10.36
C LEU A 13 2.42 7.86 9.96
N LEU A 14 3.31 7.44 10.86
CA LEU A 14 4.74 7.29 10.56
C LEU A 14 4.98 6.29 9.43
N GLY A 15 4.33 5.12 9.47
CA GLY A 15 4.44 4.10 8.42
C GLY A 15 4.03 4.65 7.05
N GLY A 16 2.92 5.40 6.98
CA GLY A 16 2.48 6.06 5.75
C GLY A 16 3.45 7.13 5.24
N ILE A 17 3.98 7.99 6.13
CA ILE A 17 4.98 9.01 5.76
C ILE A 17 6.26 8.34 5.26
N THR A 18 6.77 7.34 5.99
CA THR A 18 7.96 6.59 5.61
C THR A 18 7.77 5.90 4.27
N MET A 19 6.61 5.29 4.02
CA MET A 19 6.26 4.71 2.72
C MET A 19 6.35 5.75 1.59
N VAL A 20 5.64 6.88 1.72
CA VAL A 20 5.63 7.93 0.67
C VAL A 20 7.02 8.56 0.48
N ALA A 21 7.76 8.78 1.55
CA ALA A 21 9.12 9.30 1.49
C ALA A 21 10.06 8.32 0.77
N GLY A 22 9.97 7.02 1.05
CA GLY A 22 10.74 5.98 0.36
C GLY A 22 10.44 5.92 -1.14
N ALA A 23 9.15 5.94 -1.51
CA ALA A 23 8.76 5.99 -2.93
C ALA A 23 9.26 7.27 -3.63
N GLY A 24 9.13 8.43 -2.98
CA GLY A 24 9.61 9.71 -3.52
C GLY A 24 11.13 9.74 -3.71
N LEU A 25 11.89 9.33 -2.69
CA LEU A 25 13.35 9.26 -2.76
C LEU A 25 13.85 8.33 -3.87
N TYR A 26 13.13 7.22 -4.11
CA TYR A 26 13.42 6.31 -5.21
C TYR A 26 13.10 6.94 -6.58
N ALA A 27 11.94 7.60 -6.70
CA ALA A 27 11.51 8.25 -7.94
C ALA A 27 12.43 9.41 -8.39
N PHE A 28 12.98 10.18 -7.43
CA PHE A 28 13.94 11.25 -7.71
C PHE A 28 15.39 10.76 -7.91
N LEU A 29 15.61 9.44 -7.95
CA LEU A 29 16.93 8.81 -8.17
C LEU A 29 18.02 9.23 -7.17
N LEU A 30 17.66 9.74 -6.00
CA LEU A 30 18.61 10.28 -5.02
C LEU A 30 19.39 9.16 -4.31
N ILE A 31 18.67 8.16 -3.77
CA ILE A 31 19.26 7.07 -2.99
C ILE A 31 18.48 5.77 -3.24
N GLN A 32 18.58 5.23 -4.46
CA GLN A 32 17.81 4.07 -4.90
C GLN A 32 17.90 2.83 -3.98
N PRO A 33 19.09 2.33 -3.58
CA PRO A 33 19.16 1.06 -2.84
C PRO A 33 18.58 1.13 -1.43
N ILE A 34 18.68 2.30 -0.78
CA ILE A 34 18.18 2.51 0.60
C ILE A 34 16.69 2.87 0.55
N ALA A 35 16.26 3.63 -0.44
CA ALA A 35 14.86 4.04 -0.62
C ALA A 35 13.93 2.83 -0.84
N CYS A 36 14.39 1.77 -1.52
CA CYS A 36 13.63 0.53 -1.68
C CYS A 36 13.26 -0.13 -0.35
N TRP A 37 14.25 -0.30 0.52
CA TRP A 37 14.03 -0.90 1.84
C TRP A 37 13.16 0.01 2.71
N LEU A 38 13.37 1.32 2.65
CA LEU A 38 12.59 2.29 3.41
C LEU A 38 11.11 2.29 2.98
N MET A 39 10.83 2.24 1.68
CA MET A 39 9.48 2.09 1.12
C MET A 39 8.82 0.77 1.59
N LEU A 40 9.54 -0.35 1.46
CA LEU A 40 9.01 -1.67 1.81
C LEU A 40 8.68 -1.78 3.30
N VAL A 41 9.58 -1.31 4.18
CA VAL A 41 9.35 -1.28 5.63
C VAL A 41 8.16 -0.38 5.97
N GLY A 42 8.07 0.80 5.35
CA GLY A 42 6.94 1.71 5.51
C GLY A 42 5.61 1.05 5.12
N ALA A 43 5.56 0.40 3.95
CA ALA A 43 4.38 -0.30 3.44
C ALA A 43 3.93 -1.44 4.37
N ILE A 44 4.87 -2.24 4.90
CA ILE A 44 4.56 -3.32 5.84
C ILE A 44 3.98 -2.76 7.13
N LEU A 45 4.62 -1.75 7.74
CA LEU A 45 4.12 -1.12 8.97
C LEU A 45 2.73 -0.53 8.77
N PHE A 46 2.52 0.15 7.65
CA PHE A 46 1.25 0.75 7.29
C PHE A 46 0.14 -0.29 7.13
N ALA A 47 0.38 -1.35 6.32
CA ALA A 47 -0.58 -2.43 6.10
C ALA A 47 -0.90 -3.22 7.39
N LEU A 48 0.10 -3.45 8.23
CA LEU A 48 -0.09 -4.11 9.54
C LEU A 48 -1.01 -3.29 10.43
N MET A 49 -0.77 -1.98 10.56
CA MET A 49 -1.63 -1.11 11.38
C MET A 49 -3.03 -0.98 10.79
N GLN A 50 -3.15 -0.94 9.47
CA GLN A 50 -4.44 -0.92 8.77
C GLN A 50 -5.26 -2.20 9.03
N SER A 51 -4.60 -3.37 9.15
CA SER A 51 -5.26 -4.65 9.48
C SER A 51 -5.80 -4.69 10.92
N ARG A 52 -5.17 -3.96 11.85
CA ARG A 52 -5.54 -3.90 13.28
C ARG A 52 -6.79 -3.06 13.52
N GLN A 53 -7.12 -2.14 12.60
CA GLN A 53 -8.35 -1.36 12.59
C GLN A 53 -9.56 -2.25 12.28
N ARG A 54 -10.06 -3.02 13.25
CA ARG A 54 -11.30 -3.79 13.08
C ARG A 54 -12.53 -2.90 13.27
N TYR A 55 -13.44 -2.94 12.29
CA TYR A 55 -14.78 -2.38 12.43
C TYR A 55 -15.67 -3.38 13.20
N LEU A 56 -16.19 -2.94 14.35
CA LEU A 56 -17.05 -3.72 15.26
C LEU A 56 -18.55 -3.52 14.99
N GLY A 57 -18.94 -2.64 14.06
CA GLY A 57 -20.35 -2.38 13.79
C GLY A 57 -21.01 -3.45 12.92
N THR A 58 -22.33 -3.33 12.77
CA THR A 58 -23.21 -4.29 12.09
C THR A 58 -23.33 -4.05 10.59
N VAL A 59 -22.94 -2.87 10.09
CA VAL A 59 -23.17 -2.50 8.68
C VAL A 59 -22.25 -3.27 7.74
N LEU A 60 -22.88 -4.08 6.88
CA LEU A 60 -22.20 -4.96 5.93
C LEU A 60 -21.39 -4.19 4.87
N ALA A 61 -21.82 -2.98 4.51
CA ALA A 61 -21.12 -2.13 3.54
C ALA A 61 -19.69 -1.82 4.02
N ILE A 62 -19.52 -1.33 5.25
CA ILE A 62 -18.21 -1.00 5.81
C ILE A 62 -17.30 -2.23 5.91
N ARG A 63 -17.87 -3.41 6.20
CA ARG A 63 -17.10 -4.68 6.24
C ARG A 63 -16.54 -5.07 4.88
N ARG A 64 -17.28 -4.88 3.78
CA ARG A 64 -16.80 -5.13 2.41
C ARG A 64 -15.74 -4.11 2.00
N LEU A 65 -16.00 -2.82 2.24
CA LEU A 65 -15.04 -1.75 1.97
C LEU A 65 -13.70 -1.97 2.69
N ARG A 66 -13.71 -2.51 3.91
CA ARG A 66 -12.48 -2.84 4.65
C ARG A 66 -11.67 -3.97 4.03
N LYS A 67 -12.31 -4.94 3.37
CA LYS A 67 -11.57 -5.97 2.59
C LYS A 67 -10.86 -5.34 1.39
N ILE A 68 -11.51 -4.38 0.72
CA ILE A 68 -10.92 -3.65 -0.41
C ILE A 68 -9.76 -2.75 0.08
N MET A 69 -9.90 -2.12 1.24
CA MET A 69 -8.81 -1.34 1.85
C MET A 69 -7.60 -2.23 2.19
N SER A 70 -7.83 -3.43 2.71
CA SER A 70 -6.75 -4.40 2.93
C SER A 70 -6.10 -4.87 1.62
N LEU A 71 -6.85 -4.94 0.52
CA LEU A 71 -6.31 -5.25 -0.81
C LEU A 71 -5.35 -4.15 -1.28
N ALA A 72 -5.67 -2.87 -1.03
CA ALA A 72 -4.76 -1.76 -1.30
C ALA A 72 -3.46 -1.87 -0.47
N GLY A 73 -3.58 -2.22 0.81
CA GLY A 73 -2.42 -2.53 1.67
C GLY A 73 -1.49 -3.59 1.08
N TRP A 74 -2.06 -4.69 0.58
CA TRP A 74 -1.29 -5.72 -0.14
C TRP A 74 -0.64 -5.18 -1.42
N GLY A 75 -1.34 -4.31 -2.15
CA GLY A 75 -0.80 -3.65 -3.34
C GLY A 75 0.42 -2.77 -3.06
N PHE A 76 0.46 -2.04 -1.94
CA PHE A 76 1.65 -1.28 -1.54
C PHE A 76 2.85 -2.17 -1.21
N ILE A 77 2.63 -3.29 -0.53
CA ILE A 77 3.70 -4.26 -0.24
C ILE A 77 4.22 -4.86 -1.56
N LEU A 78 3.31 -5.23 -2.47
CA LEU A 78 3.68 -5.76 -3.78
C LEU A 78 4.50 -4.74 -4.59
N ALA A 79 4.09 -3.47 -4.58
CA ALA A 79 4.82 -2.38 -5.21
C ALA A 79 6.22 -2.22 -4.59
N GLY A 80 6.35 -2.30 -3.27
CA GLY A 80 7.65 -2.27 -2.59
C GLY A 80 8.57 -3.42 -2.97
N ILE A 81 8.03 -4.64 -3.09
CA ILE A 81 8.79 -5.82 -3.54
C ILE A 81 9.27 -5.62 -4.99
N PHE A 82 8.39 -5.12 -5.86
CA PHE A 82 8.75 -4.82 -7.26
C PHE A 82 9.83 -3.74 -7.35
N MET A 83 9.81 -2.76 -6.43
CA MET A 83 10.84 -1.72 -6.34
C MET A 83 12.20 -2.27 -5.87
N VAL A 84 12.22 -3.25 -4.95
CA VAL A 84 13.45 -3.97 -4.57
C VAL A 84 13.98 -4.79 -5.74
N GLU A 85 13.10 -5.46 -6.48
CA GLU A 85 13.49 -6.24 -7.65
C GLU A 85 14.10 -5.37 -8.76
N ASP A 86 13.51 -4.20 -9.03
CA ASP A 86 14.01 -3.23 -10.00
C ASP A 86 15.42 -2.73 -9.62
N ALA A 87 15.68 -2.52 -8.33
CA ALA A 87 16.97 -2.02 -7.85
C ALA A 87 18.09 -3.08 -7.79
N TYR A 88 17.77 -4.33 -7.42
CA TYR A 88 18.76 -5.39 -7.21
C TYR A 88 18.84 -6.40 -8.37
N HIS A 89 17.90 -6.35 -9.31
CA HIS A 89 17.83 -7.23 -10.49
C HIS A 89 17.96 -8.73 -10.15
N PHE A 90 17.39 -9.15 -9.01
CA PHE A 90 17.61 -10.47 -8.42
C PHE A 90 16.95 -11.62 -9.19
N LEU A 91 15.82 -11.37 -9.86
CA LEU A 91 15.09 -12.33 -10.70
C LEU A 91 15.56 -12.37 -12.16
N ARG A 92 16.48 -11.47 -12.58
CA ARG A 92 17.10 -11.51 -13.93
C ARG A 92 17.64 -12.90 -14.30
N PRO A 93 18.44 -13.60 -13.48
CA PRO A 93 19.01 -14.89 -13.87
C PRO A 93 17.98 -16.04 -13.98
N ILE A 94 16.82 -15.93 -13.33
CA ILE A 94 15.79 -16.98 -13.35
C ILE A 94 14.90 -16.85 -14.60
N PHE A 95 14.67 -15.64 -15.10
CA PHE A 95 13.82 -15.37 -16.27
C PHE A 95 14.56 -15.32 -17.62
N THR A 96 15.90 -15.36 -17.63
CA THR A 96 16.73 -15.34 -18.85
C THR A 96 16.88 -16.68 -19.57
N GLY A 97 16.04 -17.67 -19.28
CA GLY A 97 16.06 -18.98 -19.95
C GLY A 97 15.55 -18.98 -21.41
N SER A 98 14.86 -17.92 -21.86
CA SER A 98 14.26 -17.83 -23.20
C SER A 98 14.48 -16.46 -23.84
N LEU A 99 14.87 -16.45 -25.12
CA LEU A 99 15.29 -15.28 -25.91
C LEU A 99 14.21 -14.18 -26.07
N ASP A 100 12.92 -14.53 -25.94
CA ASP A 100 11.79 -13.57 -25.93
C ASP A 100 11.43 -13.04 -24.53
N GLY A 101 12.00 -13.63 -23.47
CA GLY A 101 11.70 -13.28 -22.08
C GLY A 101 12.35 -11.98 -21.62
N TYR A 102 13.48 -11.58 -22.22
CA TYR A 102 14.24 -10.39 -21.79
C TYR A 102 13.52 -9.07 -22.10
N SER A 103 12.90 -8.94 -23.28
CA SER A 103 12.13 -7.74 -23.65
C SER A 103 10.82 -7.64 -22.87
N SER A 104 10.14 -8.77 -22.64
CA SER A 104 8.92 -8.84 -21.84
C SER A 104 9.19 -8.58 -20.34
N TYR A 105 10.30 -9.08 -19.81
CA TYR A 105 10.73 -8.84 -18.43
C TYR A 105 11.03 -7.37 -18.16
N VAL A 106 11.83 -6.74 -19.02
CA VAL A 106 12.13 -5.31 -18.91
C VAL A 106 10.86 -4.47 -19.11
N SER A 107 9.95 -4.86 -20.00
CA SER A 107 8.66 -4.17 -20.18
C SER A 107 7.70 -4.30 -19.00
N ILE A 108 7.71 -5.42 -18.27
CA ILE A 108 6.74 -5.72 -17.21
C ILE A 108 7.25 -5.30 -15.83
N PHE A 109 8.56 -5.30 -15.60
CA PHE A 109 9.13 -5.01 -14.28
C PHE A 109 9.77 -3.63 -14.18
N HIS A 110 10.31 -3.09 -15.27
CA HIS A 110 10.91 -1.76 -15.25
C HIS A 110 9.79 -0.70 -15.16
N HIS A 111 9.83 0.16 -14.14
CA HIS A 111 8.87 1.25 -13.87
C HIS A 111 7.42 0.90 -13.52
N ASN A 112 6.96 -0.35 -13.67
CA ASN A 112 5.56 -0.72 -13.37
C ASN A 112 5.22 -0.73 -11.86
N TRP A 113 6.24 -0.73 -10.99
CA TRP A 113 6.04 -0.54 -9.55
C TRP A 113 5.31 0.78 -9.24
N VAL A 114 5.53 1.83 -10.04
CA VAL A 114 4.85 3.13 -9.90
C VAL A 114 3.35 2.99 -10.16
N ILE A 115 2.99 2.24 -11.21
CA ILE A 115 1.60 2.02 -11.59
C ILE A 115 0.87 1.23 -10.50
N LEU A 116 1.50 0.18 -9.97
CA LEU A 116 0.95 -0.61 -8.86
C LEU A 116 0.76 0.25 -7.59
N LEU A 117 1.73 1.11 -7.27
CA LEU A 117 1.64 2.04 -6.15
C LEU A 117 0.47 3.01 -6.35
N LEU A 118 0.35 3.59 -7.55
CA LEU A 118 -0.70 4.56 -7.89
C LEU A 118 -2.10 3.93 -7.84
N ILE A 119 -2.27 2.73 -8.39
CA ILE A 119 -3.54 1.99 -8.30
C ILE A 119 -3.89 1.71 -6.83
N SER A 120 -2.92 1.26 -6.04
CA SER A 120 -3.11 0.97 -4.61
C SER A 120 -3.53 2.23 -3.84
N ALA A 121 -2.86 3.37 -4.11
CA ALA A 121 -3.17 4.65 -3.51
C ALA A 121 -4.57 5.17 -3.86
N VAL A 122 -4.99 5.03 -5.12
CA VAL A 122 -6.34 5.44 -5.54
C VAL A 122 -7.42 4.58 -4.86
N ILE A 123 -7.22 3.26 -4.81
CA ILE A 123 -8.16 2.34 -4.13
C ILE A 123 -8.23 2.67 -2.63
N GLU A 124 -7.08 2.90 -1.99
CA GLU A 124 -7.02 3.28 -0.59
C GLU A 124 -7.74 4.60 -0.32
N MET A 125 -7.48 5.63 -1.11
CA MET A 125 -8.10 6.94 -0.92
C MET A 125 -9.62 6.87 -1.12
N TYR A 126 -10.07 6.15 -2.16
CA TYR A 126 -11.49 5.90 -2.41
C TYR A 126 -12.17 5.19 -1.24
N THR A 127 -11.58 4.10 -0.76
CA THR A 127 -12.14 3.32 0.35
C THR A 127 -12.15 4.12 1.65
N THR A 128 -11.11 4.89 1.93
CA THR A 128 -11.02 5.77 3.10
C THR A 128 -12.12 6.83 3.09
N HIS A 129 -12.32 7.51 1.95
CA HIS A 129 -13.36 8.52 1.80
C HIS A 129 -14.77 7.91 1.95
N ARG A 130 -15.04 6.78 1.30
CA ARG A 130 -16.34 6.08 1.40
C ARG A 130 -16.62 5.57 2.81
N ILE A 131 -15.64 4.98 3.50
CA ILE A 131 -15.80 4.53 4.89
C ILE A 131 -16.13 5.72 5.80
N SER A 132 -15.44 6.85 5.62
CA SER A 132 -15.68 8.07 6.41
C SER A 132 -17.08 8.63 6.20
N TYR A 133 -17.58 8.63 4.95
CA TYR A 133 -18.93 9.03 4.62
C TYR A 133 -19.99 8.12 5.24
N GLU A 134 -19.84 6.80 5.13
CA GLU A 134 -20.78 5.81 5.70
C GLU A 134 -20.83 5.88 7.22
N LEU A 135 -19.67 6.04 7.88
CA LEU A 135 -19.58 6.22 9.33
C LEU A 135 -20.28 7.50 9.80
N LYS A 136 -20.10 8.61 9.08
CA LYS A 136 -20.78 9.87 9.39
C LYS A 136 -22.30 9.70 9.25
N ARG A 137 -22.75 9.02 8.20
CA ARG A 137 -24.18 8.75 7.96
C ARG A 137 -24.81 7.91 9.08
N GLU A 138 -24.14 6.83 9.51
CA GLU A 138 -24.56 6.01 10.67
C GLU A 138 -24.71 6.87 11.92
N SER A 139 -23.71 7.71 12.23
CA SER A 139 -23.75 8.55 13.43
C SER A 139 -24.89 9.58 13.40
N SER A 140 -25.23 10.15 12.24
CA SER A 140 -26.37 11.05 12.10
C SER A 140 -27.71 10.34 12.27
N SER A 141 -27.86 9.11 11.75
CA SER A 141 -29.11 8.35 11.88
C SER A 141 -29.39 7.81 13.29
N THR A 142 -28.36 7.62 14.11
CA THR A 142 -28.53 7.18 15.51
C THR A 142 -28.86 8.35 16.46
N ASN A 143 -28.57 9.59 16.06
CA ASN A 143 -28.84 10.79 16.88
C ASN A 143 -30.22 11.43 16.61
N THR A 144 -31.05 10.80 15.78
CA THR A 144 -32.45 11.17 15.49
C THR A 144 -33.37 10.05 15.91
#